data_AF-B2WGZ5-F1
#
_entry.id   AF-B2WGZ5-F1
#
_cell.length_a   1.000
_cell.length_b   1.000
_cell.length_c   1.000
_cell.angle_alpha   90.00
_cell.angle_beta   90.00
_cell.angle_gamma   90.00
#
_symmetry.space_group_name_H-M   'P 1'
#
loop_
_entity.id
_entity.type
_entity.pdbx_description
1 polymer ?
#
loop_
_entity_poly.entity_id
_entity_poly.type
_entity_poly.pdbx_seq_one_letter_code
_entity_poly.pdbx_strand_id
1 'polypeptide(L)'
;MQNEMHSQRRQSDWLFRKLREVMIEECYQYRNSEQPQLDAVFNAKQWEQFVNMAQSKIRISKQCLASLVRTAEYWGMNKVQYYEWASMGVKYCDVLVTAASQNPVWEEARVKLNQLLLRRIAEGRFLRTTANPIYLLDLEHLIAWTDKTNFEKRGRRAYTLKYEPITESDLPVGYGLDQFGLIKHQIICTKARMNSRQLQQPHLTVVLLNNVLVAGKPCRLRRY
;
A
#
# COMPACT_ATOMS: atom_id res chain seq x y z
N MET A 1 -22.17 26.82 14.63
CA MET A 1 -23.15 26.00 13.89
C MET A 1 -22.83 25.85 12.39
N GLN A 2 -22.74 26.92 11.58
CA GLN A 2 -22.42 26.81 10.13
C GLN A 2 -21.03 26.17 9.84
N ASN A 3 -20.00 26.51 10.63
CA ASN A 3 -18.65 25.97 10.45
C ASN A 3 -18.53 24.47 10.76
N GLU A 4 -19.31 23.93 11.70
CA GLU A 4 -19.35 22.50 12.00
C GLU A 4 -20.06 21.71 10.90
N MET A 5 -21.14 22.25 10.35
CA MET A 5 -21.86 21.65 9.23
C MET A 5 -20.97 21.54 7.97
N HIS A 6 -20.16 22.57 7.70
CA HIS A 6 -19.18 22.55 6.60
C HIS A 6 -17.98 21.63 6.89
N SER A 7 -17.61 21.44 8.16
CA SER A 7 -16.56 20.49 8.54
C SER A 7 -17.03 19.05 8.34
N GLN A 8 -18.23 18.72 8.82
CA GLN A 8 -18.84 17.40 8.66
C GLN A 8 -19.08 17.05 7.18
N ARG A 9 -19.53 18.02 6.37
CA ARG A 9 -19.73 17.82 4.93
C ARG A 9 -18.43 17.56 4.18
N ARG A 10 -17.35 18.27 4.53
CA ARG A 10 -16.01 18.01 3.96
C ARG A 10 -15.47 16.65 4.39
N GLN A 11 -15.74 16.23 5.62
CA GLN A 11 -15.33 14.93 6.13
C GLN A 11 -16.10 13.79 5.46
N SER A 12 -17.42 13.96 5.22
CA SER A 12 -18.21 12.98 4.45
C SER A 12 -17.76 12.93 3.00
N ASP A 13 -17.53 14.07 2.34
CA ASP A 13 -17.09 14.12 0.95
C ASP A 13 -15.73 13.44 0.76
N TRP A 14 -14.82 13.62 1.74
CA TRP A 14 -13.54 12.93 1.76
C TRP A 14 -13.69 11.41 1.93
N LEU A 15 -14.56 10.95 2.84
CA LEU A 15 -14.86 9.53 3.01
C LEU A 15 -15.48 8.91 1.76
N PHE A 16 -16.42 9.60 1.11
CA PHE A 16 -17.01 9.14 -0.15
C PHE A 16 -16.01 9.11 -1.30
N ARG A 17 -15.03 10.02 -1.30
CA ARG A 17 -13.95 10.02 -2.28
C ARG A 17 -13.01 8.83 -2.06
N LYS A 18 -12.62 8.56 -0.81
CA LYS A 18 -11.77 7.42 -0.47
C LYS A 18 -12.46 6.09 -0.72
N LEU A 19 -13.74 5.99 -0.40
CA LEU A 19 -14.53 4.80 -0.72
C LEU A 19 -14.61 4.57 -2.24
N ARG A 20 -14.78 5.64 -3.04
CA ARG A 20 -14.77 5.54 -4.50
C ARG A 20 -13.40 5.12 -5.06
N GLU A 21 -12.30 5.65 -4.54
CA GLU A 21 -10.95 5.24 -4.94
C GLU A 21 -10.74 3.73 -4.70
N VAL A 22 -11.10 3.24 -3.52
CA VAL A 22 -11.02 1.80 -3.19
C VAL A 22 -11.97 0.97 -4.07
N MET A 23 -13.19 1.44 -4.36
CA MET A 23 -14.11 0.73 -5.25
C MET A 23 -13.60 0.67 -6.69
N ILE A 24 -12.92 1.70 -7.18
CA ILE A 24 -12.33 1.71 -8.54
C ILE A 24 -11.12 0.76 -8.61
N GLU A 25 -10.32 0.68 -7.55
CA GLU A 25 -9.13 -0.18 -7.49
C GLU A 25 -9.49 -1.67 -7.31
N GLU A 26 -10.48 -1.97 -6.47
CA GLU A 26 -10.81 -3.35 -6.10
C GLU A 26 -11.98 -3.95 -6.91
N CYS A 27 -12.82 -3.14 -7.56
CA CYS A 27 -13.99 -3.61 -8.28
C CYS A 27 -13.86 -3.39 -9.80
N TYR A 28 -13.57 -4.47 -10.53
CA TYR A 28 -13.38 -4.48 -11.99
C TYR A 28 -14.55 -3.83 -12.77
N GLN A 29 -15.79 -3.93 -12.26
CA GLN A 29 -16.98 -3.38 -12.92
C GLN A 29 -17.14 -1.86 -12.73
N TYR A 30 -16.63 -1.31 -11.62
CA TYR A 30 -16.68 0.13 -11.34
C TYR A 30 -15.71 0.93 -12.21
N ARG A 31 -14.64 0.27 -12.68
CA ARG A 31 -13.64 0.84 -13.58
C ARG A 31 -14.16 1.09 -15.01
N ASN A 32 -15.21 0.38 -15.43
CA ASN A 32 -15.65 0.31 -16.83
C ASN A 32 -17.02 0.97 -17.11
N SER A 33 -17.64 1.64 -16.12
CA SER A 33 -18.95 2.28 -16.31
C SER A 33 -18.83 3.81 -16.29
N GLU A 34 -19.20 4.47 -17.40
CA GLU A 34 -19.29 5.95 -17.48
C GLU A 34 -20.49 6.53 -16.71
N GLN A 35 -21.36 5.69 -16.17
CA GLN A 35 -22.34 6.03 -15.13
C GLN A 35 -22.80 4.70 -14.53
N PRO A 36 -22.62 4.44 -13.22
CA PRO A 36 -23.16 3.23 -12.63
C PRO A 36 -24.68 3.41 -12.56
N GLN A 37 -25.41 2.69 -13.41
CA GLN A 37 -26.81 2.39 -13.10
C GLN A 37 -26.79 1.62 -11.78
N LEU A 38 -27.27 2.27 -10.72
CA LEU A 38 -27.25 1.79 -9.34
C LEU A 38 -28.29 0.67 -9.11
N ASP A 39 -28.62 -0.09 -10.16
CA ASP A 39 -29.63 -1.15 -10.16
C ASP A 39 -29.01 -2.55 -10.24
N ALA A 40 -27.68 -2.66 -10.25
CA ALA A 40 -27.01 -3.93 -9.98
C ALA A 40 -27.12 -4.23 -8.48
N VAL A 41 -28.22 -4.89 -8.13
CA VAL A 41 -28.52 -5.46 -6.81
C VAL A 41 -27.25 -6.05 -6.20
N PHE A 42 -26.64 -5.30 -5.27
CA PHE A 42 -25.74 -5.88 -4.29
C PHE A 42 -26.55 -6.96 -3.60
N ASN A 43 -26.24 -8.24 -3.84
CA ASN A 43 -27.01 -9.27 -3.16
C ASN A 43 -26.78 -9.13 -1.66
N ALA A 44 -27.82 -9.34 -0.85
CA ALA A 44 -27.77 -9.10 0.60
C ALA A 44 -26.58 -9.81 1.27
N LYS A 45 -26.16 -10.96 0.72
CA LYS A 45 -25.01 -11.74 1.20
C LYS A 45 -23.66 -11.05 0.97
N GLN A 46 -23.47 -10.38 -0.17
CA GLN A 46 -22.26 -9.60 -0.45
C GLN A 46 -22.18 -8.35 0.44
N TRP A 47 -23.31 -7.69 0.67
CA TRP A 47 -23.38 -6.57 1.61
C TRP A 47 -23.12 -7.01 3.05
N GLU A 48 -23.70 -8.13 3.48
CA GLU A 48 -23.46 -8.72 4.80
C GLU A 48 -21.99 -9.11 4.99
N GLN A 49 -21.36 -9.73 3.99
CA GLN A 49 -19.92 -10.03 4.01
C GLN A 49 -19.07 -8.75 4.16
N PHE A 50 -19.41 -7.69 3.42
CA PHE A 50 -18.74 -6.40 3.54
C PHE A 50 -18.89 -5.79 4.93
N VAL A 51 -20.11 -5.75 5.47
CA VAL A 51 -20.39 -5.21 6.82
C VAL A 51 -19.63 -6.00 7.88
N ASN A 52 -19.64 -7.33 7.81
CA ASN A 52 -18.91 -8.18 8.75
C ASN A 52 -17.40 -7.94 8.66
N MET A 53 -16.85 -7.76 7.45
CA MET A 53 -15.45 -7.42 7.25
C MET A 53 -15.10 -6.04 7.81
N ALA A 54 -15.95 -5.04 7.58
CA ALA A 54 -15.77 -3.68 8.09
C ALA A 54 -15.81 -3.66 9.63
N GLN A 55 -16.78 -4.32 10.24
CA GLN A 55 -16.87 -4.46 11.70
C GLN A 55 -15.66 -5.16 12.29
N SER A 56 -15.18 -6.23 11.65
CA SER A 56 -13.96 -6.93 12.05
C SER A 56 -12.73 -6.00 12.01
N LYS A 57 -12.53 -5.26 10.90
CA LYS A 57 -11.45 -4.28 10.78
C LYS A 57 -11.54 -3.18 11.83
N ILE A 58 -12.74 -2.67 12.13
CA ILE A 58 -12.97 -1.68 13.19
C ILE A 58 -12.58 -2.25 14.56
N ARG A 59 -12.98 -3.49 14.87
CA ARG A 59 -12.65 -4.15 16.14
C ARG A 59 -11.14 -4.30 16.31
N ILE A 60 -10.45 -4.77 15.27
CA ILE A 60 -8.98 -4.92 15.27
C ILE A 60 -8.31 -3.55 15.45
N SER A 61 -8.77 -2.53 14.71
CA SER A 61 -8.22 -1.17 14.81
C SER A 61 -8.38 -0.59 16.22
N LYS A 62 -9.53 -0.84 16.88
CA LYS A 62 -9.76 -0.44 18.28
C LYS A 62 -8.79 -1.12 19.24
N GLN A 63 -8.52 -2.42 19.04
CA GLN A 63 -7.57 -3.16 19.88
C GLN A 63 -6.12 -2.69 19.65
N CYS A 64 -5.77 -2.30 18.43
CA CYS A 64 -4.46 -1.71 18.12
C CYS A 64 -4.30 -0.26 18.62
N LEU A 65 -5.38 0.44 18.98
CA LEU A 65 -5.36 1.91 19.15
C LEU A 65 -4.31 2.37 20.16
N ALA A 66 -4.23 1.74 21.33
CA ALA A 66 -3.27 2.10 22.37
C ALA A 66 -1.81 1.95 21.87
N SER A 67 -1.50 0.81 21.23
CA SER A 67 -0.17 0.54 20.67
C SER A 67 0.18 1.52 19.54
N LEU A 68 -0.79 1.89 18.70
CA LEU A 68 -0.58 2.84 17.60
C LEU A 68 -0.43 4.29 18.07
N VAL A 69 -1.18 4.72 19.10
CA VAL A 69 -1.01 6.05 19.71
C VAL A 69 0.39 6.17 20.29
N ARG A 70 0.84 5.17 21.04
CA ARG A 70 2.19 5.17 21.60
C ARG A 70 3.29 5.05 20.53
N THR A 71 3.05 4.30 19.46
CA THR A 71 3.96 4.30 18.29
C THR A 71 4.05 5.69 17.66
N ALA A 72 2.93 6.43 17.59
CA ALA A 72 2.90 7.78 17.05
C ALA A 72 3.68 8.78 17.92
N GLU A 73 3.81 8.56 19.23
CA GLU A 73 4.67 9.39 20.10
C GLU A 73 6.15 9.31 19.71
N TYR A 74 6.61 8.15 19.22
CA TYR A 74 7.98 7.95 18.76
C TYR A 74 8.19 8.37 17.30
N TRP A 75 7.36 7.86 16.39
CA TRP A 75 7.60 7.97 14.94
C TRP A 75 6.69 8.97 14.24
N GLY A 76 5.66 9.47 14.91
CA GLY A 76 4.69 10.42 14.36
C GLY A 76 3.45 9.75 13.74
N MET A 77 2.30 10.39 13.93
CA MET A 77 0.99 9.89 13.45
C MET A 77 0.91 9.80 11.91
N ASN A 78 1.62 10.68 11.20
CA ASN A 78 1.65 10.67 9.73
C ASN A 78 2.14 9.33 9.16
N LYS A 79 3.09 8.66 9.83
CA LYS A 79 3.62 7.35 9.42
C LYS A 79 2.67 6.23 9.80
N VAL A 80 2.10 6.28 11.00
CA VAL A 80 1.07 5.32 11.45
C VAL A 80 -0.09 5.26 10.46
N GLN A 81 -0.55 6.42 9.99
CA GLN A 81 -1.62 6.52 9.00
C GLN A 81 -1.17 6.06 7.61
N TYR A 82 -0.02 6.55 7.13
CA TYR A 82 0.46 6.22 5.79
C TYR A 82 0.72 4.73 5.59
N TYR A 83 1.34 4.07 6.57
CA TYR A 83 1.61 2.64 6.51
C TYR A 83 0.42 1.78 6.93
N GLU A 84 -0.71 2.38 7.33
CA GLU A 84 -1.92 1.66 7.69
C GLU A 84 -1.69 0.51 8.69
N TRP A 85 -0.78 0.68 9.66
CA TRP A 85 -0.34 -0.41 10.55
C TRP A 85 -1.49 -1.06 11.34
N ALA A 86 -2.60 -0.34 11.54
CA ALA A 86 -3.83 -0.87 12.13
C ALA A 86 -4.40 -2.09 11.39
N SER A 87 -4.16 -2.19 10.08
CA SER A 87 -4.68 -3.29 9.24
C SER A 87 -3.90 -4.59 9.41
N MET A 88 -2.74 -4.56 10.08
CA MET A 88 -1.83 -5.70 10.25
C MET A 88 -2.18 -6.62 11.43
N GLY A 89 -3.13 -6.23 12.28
CA GLY A 89 -3.59 -7.03 13.42
C GLY A 89 -2.88 -6.71 14.74
N VAL A 90 -3.52 -7.10 15.84
CA VAL A 90 -3.12 -6.75 17.23
C VAL A 90 -1.67 -7.15 17.52
N LYS A 91 -1.29 -8.39 17.21
CA LYS A 91 0.09 -8.88 17.42
C LYS A 91 1.13 -8.00 16.72
N TYR A 92 0.83 -7.54 15.50
CA TYR A 92 1.73 -6.66 14.78
C TYR A 92 1.84 -5.30 15.49
N CYS A 93 0.72 -4.72 15.88
CA CYS A 93 0.68 -3.44 16.60
C CYS A 93 1.48 -3.47 17.91
N ASP A 94 1.41 -4.58 18.66
CA ASP A 94 2.13 -4.74 19.94
C ASP A 94 3.65 -4.88 19.75
N VAL A 95 4.08 -5.62 18.73
CA VAL A 95 5.50 -5.72 18.38
C VAL A 95 6.00 -4.40 17.80
N LEU A 96 5.19 -3.70 17.02
CA LEU A 96 5.51 -2.39 16.45
C LEU A 96 5.78 -1.34 17.52
N VAL A 97 4.92 -1.22 18.54
CA VAL A 97 5.15 -0.25 19.62
C VAL A 97 6.41 -0.59 20.42
N THR A 98 6.72 -1.87 20.59
CA THR A 98 7.97 -2.32 21.21
C THR A 98 9.17 -1.93 20.36
N ALA A 99 9.12 -2.17 19.05
CA ALA A 99 10.18 -1.80 18.12
C ALA A 99 10.41 -0.27 18.09
N ALA A 100 9.33 0.51 18.08
CA ALA A 100 9.39 1.97 18.13
C ALA A 100 9.95 2.48 19.45
N SER A 101 9.57 1.89 20.59
CA SER A 101 10.14 2.24 21.89
C SER A 101 11.64 1.95 21.98
N GLN A 102 12.13 0.88 21.35
CA GLN A 102 13.56 0.54 21.36
C GLN A 102 14.37 1.35 20.32
N ASN A 103 13.70 1.86 19.29
CA ASN A 103 14.30 2.69 18.23
C ASN A 103 13.49 3.98 18.05
N PRO A 104 13.48 4.89 19.05
CA PRO A 104 12.53 5.99 19.10
C PRO A 104 12.73 7.03 17.99
N VAL A 105 13.97 7.19 17.50
CA VAL A 105 14.28 8.15 16.44
C VAL A 105 13.98 7.52 15.08
N TRP A 106 12.98 8.05 14.37
CA TRP A 106 12.56 7.53 13.07
C TRP A 106 13.71 7.41 12.07
N GLU A 107 14.57 8.43 11.98
CA GLU A 107 15.68 8.43 11.02
C GLU A 107 16.64 7.26 11.21
N GLU A 108 16.88 6.86 12.47
CA GLU A 108 17.71 5.72 12.83
C GLU A 108 16.99 4.40 12.58
N ALA A 109 15.71 4.32 12.99
CA ALA A 109 14.86 3.16 12.74
C ALA A 109 14.74 2.87 11.23
N ARG A 110 14.60 3.92 10.41
CA ARG A 110 14.52 3.84 8.95
C ARG A 110 15.78 3.24 8.34
N VAL A 111 16.97 3.64 8.78
CA VAL A 111 18.24 3.07 8.30
C VAL A 111 18.26 1.55 8.53
N LYS A 112 17.93 1.13 9.76
CA LYS A 112 17.89 -0.30 10.15
C LYS A 112 16.82 -1.07 9.37
N LEU A 113 15.62 -0.50 9.24
CA LEU A 113 14.53 -1.09 8.47
C LEU A 113 14.91 -1.27 7.00
N ASN A 114 15.50 -0.26 6.37
CA ASN A 114 15.91 -0.36 4.97
C ASN A 114 16.96 -1.46 4.76
N GLN A 115 17.91 -1.63 5.69
CA GLN A 115 18.88 -2.73 5.64
C GLN A 115 18.19 -4.10 5.73
N LEU A 116 17.20 -4.24 6.61
CA LEU A 116 16.40 -5.47 6.73
C LEU A 116 15.57 -5.74 5.45
N LEU A 117 14.95 -4.70 4.88
CA LEU A 117 14.17 -4.78 3.65
C LEU A 117 15.05 -5.14 2.45
N LEU A 118 16.21 -4.49 2.29
CA LEU A 118 17.16 -4.73 1.20
C LEU A 118 17.70 -6.15 1.23
N ARG A 119 18.10 -6.64 2.41
CA ARG A 119 18.51 -8.04 2.59
C ARG A 119 17.42 -9.00 2.13
N ARG A 120 16.16 -8.72 2.47
CA ARG A 120 15.05 -9.56 2.07
C ARG A 120 14.85 -9.58 0.55
N ILE A 121 14.99 -8.43 -0.10
CA ILE A 121 14.96 -8.36 -1.57
C ILE A 121 16.10 -9.18 -2.17
N ALA A 122 17.31 -9.09 -1.62
CA ALA A 122 18.47 -9.87 -2.06
C ALA A 122 18.28 -11.39 -1.90
N GLU A 123 17.43 -11.83 -0.95
CA GLU A 123 17.01 -13.22 -0.80
C GLU A 123 15.88 -13.64 -1.75
N GLY A 124 15.49 -12.78 -2.71
CA GLY A 124 14.41 -13.05 -3.67
C GLY A 124 13.01 -12.97 -3.07
N ARG A 125 12.86 -12.37 -1.88
CA ARG A 125 11.56 -12.22 -1.21
C ARG A 125 10.97 -10.84 -1.51
N PHE A 126 9.90 -10.82 -2.31
CA PHE A 126 9.22 -9.57 -2.68
C PHE A 126 8.62 -8.83 -1.48
N LEU A 127 8.68 -7.50 -1.54
CA LEU A 127 7.97 -6.63 -0.60
C LEU A 127 6.47 -6.67 -0.87
N ARG A 128 5.68 -6.24 0.12
CA ARG A 128 4.24 -6.03 -0.10
C ARG A 128 4.03 -4.94 -1.14
N THR A 129 2.96 -5.06 -1.91
CA THR A 129 2.48 -4.02 -2.82
C THR A 129 1.70 -2.92 -2.09
N THR A 130 1.35 -3.14 -0.82
CA THR A 130 0.73 -2.16 0.07
C THR A 130 1.72 -1.08 0.50
N ALA A 131 1.21 0.03 1.05
CA ALA A 131 2.04 1.10 1.59
C ALA A 131 3.02 0.62 2.67
N ASN A 132 2.66 -0.39 3.48
CA ASN A 132 3.55 -0.98 4.48
C ASN A 132 4.47 -2.07 3.90
N PRO A 133 5.79 -1.83 3.77
CA PRO A 133 6.72 -2.89 3.35
C PRO A 133 7.17 -3.78 4.53
N ILE A 134 6.87 -3.40 5.78
CA ILE A 134 7.43 -4.02 6.98
C ILE A 134 6.60 -5.26 7.37
N TYR A 135 7.30 -6.38 7.58
CA TYR A 135 6.73 -7.60 8.15
C TYR A 135 7.06 -7.71 9.64
N LEU A 136 6.30 -8.54 10.34
CA LEU A 136 6.51 -8.80 11.77
C LEU A 136 7.96 -9.20 12.09
N LEU A 137 8.57 -10.05 11.25
CA LEU A 137 9.95 -10.48 11.42
C LEU A 137 10.97 -9.33 11.32
N ASP A 138 10.67 -8.29 10.52
CA ASP A 138 11.55 -7.11 10.45
C ASP A 138 11.49 -6.31 11.75
N LEU A 139 10.29 -6.19 12.34
CA LEU A 139 10.12 -5.54 13.64
C LEU A 139 10.83 -6.33 14.76
N GLU A 140 10.76 -7.66 14.75
CA GLU A 140 11.48 -8.52 15.69
C GLU A 140 13.00 -8.32 15.59
N HIS A 141 13.54 -8.21 14.37
CA HIS A 141 14.96 -7.90 14.19
C HIS A 141 15.29 -6.45 14.57
N LEU A 142 14.40 -5.49 14.30
CA LEU A 142 14.58 -4.10 14.70
C LEU A 142 14.64 -3.95 16.22
N ILE A 143 13.80 -4.70 16.96
CA ILE A 143 13.85 -4.77 18.44
C ILE A 143 15.23 -5.27 18.91
N ALA A 144 15.80 -6.27 18.23
CA ALA A 144 17.11 -6.80 18.57
C ALA A 144 18.28 -5.90 18.13
N TRP A 145 18.05 -4.94 17.23
CA TRP A 145 19.05 -4.00 16.73
C TRP A 145 18.92 -2.65 17.44
N THR A 146 19.39 -2.56 18.69
CA THR A 146 19.16 -1.39 19.56
C THR A 146 20.14 -0.25 19.31
N ASP A 147 21.38 -0.54 18.95
CA ASP A 147 22.46 0.45 18.79
C ASP A 147 22.72 0.81 17.32
N LYS A 148 23.67 1.71 17.09
CA LYS A 148 24.12 2.15 15.75
C LYS A 148 25.30 1.32 15.24
N THR A 149 25.36 0.05 15.64
CA THR A 149 26.43 -0.87 15.21
C THR A 149 25.87 -1.87 14.20
N ASN A 150 26.72 -2.78 13.72
CA ASN A 150 26.28 -3.81 12.80
C ASN A 150 25.38 -4.81 13.52
N PHE A 151 24.28 -5.19 12.87
CA PHE A 151 23.41 -6.22 13.40
C PHE A 151 23.90 -7.60 13.02
N GLU A 152 24.22 -8.40 14.03
CA GLU A 152 24.59 -9.80 13.87
C GLU A 152 23.41 -10.71 14.23
N LYS A 153 22.87 -11.41 13.23
CA LYS A 153 22.00 -12.55 13.51
C LYS A 153 22.86 -13.80 13.65
N ARG A 154 22.74 -14.49 14.79
CA ARG A 154 23.39 -15.79 15.03
C ARG A 154 22.43 -16.96 14.76
N GLY A 155 22.98 -18.14 14.47
CA GLY A 155 22.22 -19.39 14.28
C GLY A 155 22.23 -19.92 12.84
N ARG A 156 21.24 -20.75 12.48
CA ARG A 156 21.21 -21.51 11.20
C ARG A 156 21.27 -20.67 9.93
N ARG A 157 20.86 -19.40 10.00
CA ARG A 157 20.97 -18.42 8.90
C ARG A 157 21.64 -17.17 9.43
N ALA A 158 22.91 -17.32 9.82
CA ALA A 158 23.70 -16.20 10.31
C ALA A 158 23.92 -15.18 9.20
N TYR A 159 23.84 -13.90 9.55
CA TYR A 159 24.17 -12.81 8.64
C TYR A 159 24.49 -11.56 9.46
N THR A 160 25.22 -10.65 8.83
CA THR A 160 25.54 -9.35 9.39
C THR A 160 24.97 -8.26 8.49
N LEU A 161 24.27 -7.29 9.06
CA LEU A 161 23.83 -6.09 8.36
C LEU A 161 24.59 -4.89 8.91
N LYS A 162 25.03 -4.01 8.02
CA LYS A 162 25.74 -2.79 8.42
C LYS A 162 24.76 -1.71 8.82
N TYR A 163 25.13 -0.87 9.78
CA TYR A 163 24.40 0.37 10.05
C TYR A 163 24.84 1.45 9.05
N GLU A 164 24.30 1.38 7.84
CA GLU A 164 24.61 2.31 6.75
C GLU A 164 23.31 2.77 6.06
N PRO A 165 23.15 4.09 5.75
CA PRO A 165 22.02 4.57 4.98
C PRO A 165 21.98 3.95 3.58
N ILE A 166 20.78 3.73 3.06
CA ILE A 166 20.53 3.24 1.71
C ILE A 166 20.02 4.40 0.85
N THR A 167 20.59 4.53 -0.34
CA THR A 167 20.23 5.51 -1.36
C THR A 167 19.53 4.84 -2.54
N GLU A 168 18.94 5.60 -3.45
CA GLU A 168 18.26 5.03 -4.62
C GLU A 168 19.20 4.23 -5.53
N SER A 169 20.49 4.57 -5.59
CA SER A 169 21.48 3.81 -6.38
C SER A 169 21.78 2.43 -5.83
N ASP A 170 21.47 2.17 -4.56
CA ASP A 170 21.68 0.87 -3.92
C ASP A 170 20.48 -0.08 -4.16
N LEU A 171 19.38 0.43 -4.71
CA LEU A 171 18.14 -0.33 -4.86
C LEU A 171 18.11 -1.12 -6.18
N PRO A 172 17.65 -2.38 -6.16
CA PRO A 172 17.40 -3.13 -7.38
C PRO A 172 16.31 -2.49 -8.24
N VAL A 173 16.34 -2.77 -9.54
CA VAL A 173 15.30 -2.34 -10.48
C VAL A 173 13.92 -2.79 -9.98
N GLY A 174 12.96 -1.86 -9.98
CA GLY A 174 11.59 -2.11 -9.50
C GLY A 174 11.37 -1.72 -8.03
N TYR A 175 12.36 -1.12 -7.38
CA TYR A 175 12.25 -0.58 -6.03
C TYR A 175 12.62 0.90 -6.01
N GLY A 176 12.02 1.62 -5.05
CA GLY A 176 12.34 3.02 -4.79
C GLY A 176 12.09 3.35 -3.32
N LEU A 177 12.38 4.59 -2.93
CA LEU A 177 12.07 5.08 -1.59
C LEU A 177 10.69 5.76 -1.57
N ASP A 178 9.95 5.60 -0.48
CA ASP A 178 8.72 6.33 -0.24
C ASP A 178 8.96 7.72 0.37
N GLN A 179 7.87 8.46 0.65
CA GLN A 179 7.95 9.82 1.19
C GLN A 179 8.57 9.91 2.60
N PHE A 180 8.65 8.79 3.32
CA PHE A 180 9.32 8.70 4.62
C PHE A 180 10.67 7.98 4.53
N GLY A 181 11.09 7.63 3.30
CA GLY A 181 12.35 7.01 2.96
C GLY A 181 12.43 5.51 3.23
N LEU A 182 11.32 4.78 3.37
CA LEU A 182 11.36 3.31 3.36
C LEU A 182 11.37 2.75 1.94
N ILE A 183 12.01 1.61 1.76
CA ILE A 183 11.99 0.88 0.48
C ILE A 183 10.57 0.39 0.20
N LYS A 184 10.05 0.75 -0.97
CA LYS A 184 8.77 0.27 -1.50
C LYS A 184 8.95 -0.36 -2.88
N HIS A 185 8.01 -1.21 -3.26
CA HIS A 185 7.90 -1.66 -4.63
C HIS A 185 7.51 -0.48 -5.52
N GLN A 186 8.29 -0.22 -6.56
CA GLN A 186 8.01 0.81 -7.56
C GLN A 186 7.40 0.15 -8.78
N ILE A 187 6.14 0.45 -9.05
CA ILE A 187 5.49 0.03 -10.29
C ILE A 187 6.16 0.80 -11.43
N ILE A 188 7.07 0.14 -12.15
CA ILE A 188 7.64 0.69 -13.38
C ILE A 188 6.57 0.56 -14.46
N CYS A 189 5.80 1.64 -14.67
CA CYS A 189 5.04 1.78 -15.90
C CYS A 189 6.04 2.05 -17.03
N THR A 190 6.53 1.00 -17.69
CA THR A 190 7.23 1.15 -18.96
C THR A 190 6.29 1.84 -19.93
N LYS A 191 6.51 3.14 -20.19
CA LYS A 191 5.95 3.82 -21.36
C LYS A 191 6.53 3.08 -22.57
N ALA A 192 5.77 2.14 -23.13
CA ALA A 192 6.07 1.57 -24.42
C ALA A 192 6.06 2.73 -25.42
N ARG A 193 7.26 3.19 -25.78
CA ARG A 193 7.48 4.16 -26.85
C ARG A 193 7.18 3.42 -28.15
N MET A 194 5.89 3.32 -28.49
CA MET A 194 5.46 2.82 -29.79
C MET A 194 5.98 3.80 -30.84
N ASN A 195 7.07 3.44 -31.52
CA ASN A 195 7.51 4.11 -32.71
C ASN A 195 6.35 4.07 -33.71
N SER A 196 5.81 5.24 -34.01
CA SER A 196 4.80 5.46 -35.04
C SER A 196 5.37 5.10 -36.41
N ARG A 197 5.22 3.83 -36.82
CA ARG A 197 5.13 3.48 -38.24
C ARG A 197 3.66 3.30 -38.55
N GLN A 198 3.13 4.28 -39.29
CA GLN A 198 1.80 4.28 -39.87
C GLN A 198 1.55 2.94 -40.58
N LEU A 199 0.70 2.10 -39.99
CA LEU A 199 -0.08 1.14 -40.76
C LEU A 199 -1.42 1.82 -41.01
N GLN A 200 -1.55 2.41 -42.20
CA GLN A 200 -2.85 2.82 -42.73
C GLN A 200 -3.73 1.56 -42.83
N GLN A 201 -4.71 1.45 -41.94
CA GLN A 201 -5.91 0.65 -42.18
C GLN A 201 -7.13 1.48 -41.74
N PRO A 202 -8.11 1.76 -42.63
CA PRO A 202 -9.07 2.87 -42.39
C PRO A 202 -10.22 2.57 -41.42
N HIS A 203 -10.25 1.45 -40.70
CA HIS A 203 -11.49 1.00 -40.02
C HIS A 203 -11.36 0.40 -38.62
N LEU A 204 -10.25 0.64 -37.90
CA LEU A 204 -10.12 0.18 -36.50
C LEU A 204 -9.63 1.31 -35.59
N THR A 205 -10.55 1.89 -34.80
CA THR A 205 -10.20 2.75 -33.68
C THR A 205 -9.72 1.87 -32.53
N VAL A 206 -8.40 1.75 -32.37
CA VAL A 206 -7.80 1.09 -31.22
C VAL A 206 -7.64 2.12 -30.10
N VAL A 207 -8.49 2.05 -29.08
CA VAL A 207 -8.32 2.82 -27.84
C VAL A 207 -7.67 1.91 -26.80
N LEU A 208 -6.47 2.28 -26.34
CA LEU A 208 -5.77 1.60 -25.26
C LEU A 208 -6.20 2.19 -23.92
N LEU A 209 -6.97 1.43 -23.14
CA LEU A 209 -7.25 1.71 -21.72
C LEU A 209 -6.72 0.55 -20.88
N ASN A 210 -5.72 0.84 -20.04
CA ASN A 210 -5.29 0.03 -18.90
C ASN A 210 -5.10 -1.49 -19.16
N ASN A 211 -4.16 -1.82 -20.04
CA ASN A 211 -3.50 -3.14 -20.12
C ASN A 211 -4.41 -4.36 -20.37
N VAL A 212 -5.56 -4.21 -21.03
CA VAL A 212 -6.31 -5.35 -21.59
C VAL A 212 -6.47 -5.16 -23.09
N LEU A 213 -5.94 -6.10 -23.87
CA LEU A 213 -6.09 -6.13 -25.33
C LEU A 213 -7.44 -6.81 -25.64
N VAL A 214 -8.49 -6.02 -25.81
CA VAL A 214 -9.81 -6.55 -26.22
C VAL A 214 -9.96 -6.33 -27.73
N ALA A 215 -9.86 -7.41 -28.50
CA ALA A 215 -10.22 -7.41 -29.92
C ALA A 215 -11.72 -7.75 -30.04
N GLY A 216 -12.58 -6.74 -30.18
CA GLY A 216 -14.00 -6.91 -30.47
C GLY A 216 -14.28 -6.75 -31.96
N LYS A 217 -14.98 -7.70 -32.59
CA LYS A 217 -15.54 -7.53 -33.94
C LYS A 217 -16.67 -6.50 -33.90
N PRO A 218 -16.79 -5.58 -34.88
CA PRO A 218 -17.84 -4.57 -34.84
C PRO A 218 -19.21 -5.19 -35.13
N CYS A 219 -20.15 -5.01 -34.20
CA CYS A 219 -21.57 -5.24 -34.44
C CYS A 219 -22.09 -4.20 -35.43
N ARG A 220 -22.65 -4.67 -36.56
CA ARG A 220 -23.33 -3.82 -37.55
C ARG A 220 -24.59 -3.22 -36.91
N LEU A 221 -24.63 -1.90 -36.76
CA LEU A 221 -25.88 -1.17 -36.53
C LEU A 221 -26.77 -1.30 -37.77
N ARG A 222 -27.92 -1.97 -37.62
CA ARG A 222 -29.06 -1.79 -38.54
C ARG A 222 -29.71 -0.46 -38.22
N ARG A 223 -29.73 0.45 -39.20
CA ARG A 223 -30.63 1.59 -39.21
C ARG A 223 -32.03 1.10 -39.60
N TYR A 224 -33.03 1.47 -38.82
CA TYR A 224 -34.40 1.66 -39.31
C TYR A 224 -34.75 3.12 -39.06
#